data_AF-A0A4Y5SRY0-F1
#
_entry.id   AF-A0A4Y5SRY0-F1
#
_cell.length_a   1.000
_cell.length_b   1.000
_cell.length_c   1.000
_cell.angle_alpha   90.00
_cell.angle_beta   90.00
_cell.angle_gamma   90.00
#
_symmetry.space_group_name_H-M   'P 1'
#
loop_
_entity.id
_entity.type
_entity.pdbx_description
1 polymer ?
#
loop_
_entity_poly.entity_id
_entity_poly.type
_entity_poly.pdbx_seq_one_letter_code
_entity_poly.pdbx_strand_id
1 'polypeptide(L)'
;MDAHQFKAAIGGMSEANTREILDPLDRARAHAMLLRIRLRLPERAAFGAIAEDLDYALSIIPRVVTSIACRRDQGWVRTAVQKSATVAAG
;
A
#
# COMPACT_ATOMS: atom_id res chain seq x y z
N MET A 1 -15.73 -0.60 -5.50
CA MET A 1 -14.81 -0.24 -4.40
C MET A 1 -14.22 1.11 -4.75
N ASP A 2 -14.38 2.10 -3.88
CA ASP A 2 -13.77 3.42 -4.07
C ASP A 2 -12.36 3.50 -3.48
N ALA A 3 -11.63 4.58 -3.78
CA ALA A 3 -10.26 4.78 -3.32
C ALA A 3 -10.13 4.89 -1.80
N HIS A 4 -11.19 5.29 -1.10
CA HIS A 4 -11.21 5.38 0.36
C HIS A 4 -11.35 3.99 1.00
N GLN A 5 -12.28 3.19 0.49
CA GLN A 5 -12.47 1.79 0.88
C GLN A 5 -11.20 0.96 0.67
N PHE A 6 -10.52 1.15 -0.46
CA PHE A 6 -9.26 0.48 -0.74
C PHE A 6 -8.14 0.86 0.25
N LYS A 7 -7.98 2.16 0.54
CA LYS A 7 -7.00 2.64 1.52
C LYS A 7 -7.30 2.13 2.93
N ALA A 8 -8.56 2.08 3.32
CA ALA A 8 -8.97 1.53 4.61
C ALA A 8 -8.70 0.03 4.72
N ALA A 9 -8.97 -0.73 3.65
CA ALA A 9 -8.70 -2.17 3.59
C ALA A 9 -7.20 -2.45 3.74
N ILE A 10 -6.35 -1.80 2.94
CA ILE A 10 -4.88 -1.93 3.04
C ILE A 10 -4.39 -1.45 4.41
N GLY A 11 -4.94 -0.34 4.89
CA GLY A 11 -4.63 0.21 6.20
C GLY A 11 -4.96 -0.69 7.37
N GLY A 12 -5.86 -1.66 7.23
CA GLY A 12 -6.20 -2.64 8.26
C GLY A 12 -5.33 -3.91 8.24
N MET A 13 -4.50 -4.09 7.22
CA MET A 13 -3.71 -5.32 7.05
C MET A 13 -2.50 -5.33 7.98
N SER A 14 -2.12 -6.54 8.44
CA SER A 14 -0.84 -6.76 9.09
C SER A 14 0.31 -6.58 8.09
N GLU A 15 1.54 -6.36 8.58
CA GLU A 15 2.72 -6.31 7.71
C GLU A 15 2.90 -7.64 6.96
N ALA A 16 2.65 -8.78 7.60
CA ALA A 16 2.72 -10.10 6.99
C ALA A 16 1.75 -10.22 5.79
N ASN A 17 0.48 -9.84 6.00
CA ASN A 17 -0.54 -9.89 4.95
C ASN A 17 -0.26 -8.86 3.83
N THR A 18 0.35 -7.72 4.18
CA THR A 18 0.80 -6.73 3.20
C THR A 18 1.92 -7.31 2.33
N ARG A 19 2.89 -7.99 2.93
CA ARG A 19 4.00 -8.64 2.22
C ARG A 19 3.51 -9.77 1.32
N GLU A 20 2.55 -10.58 1.79
CA GLU A 20 1.89 -11.62 1.00
C GLU A 20 1.20 -11.09 -0.28
N ILE A 21 0.78 -9.82 -0.29
CA ILE A 21 0.20 -9.17 -1.47
C ILE A 21 1.26 -8.51 -2.36
N LEU A 22 2.27 -7.88 -1.76
CA LEU A 22 3.34 -7.20 -2.50
C LEU A 22 4.18 -8.19 -3.31
N ASP A 23 4.47 -9.36 -2.75
CA ASP A 23 5.33 -10.37 -3.41
C ASP A 23 4.74 -10.86 -4.76
N PRO A 24 3.45 -11.26 -4.86
CA PRO A 24 2.81 -11.54 -6.15
C PRO A 24 2.82 -10.37 -7.13
N LEU A 25 2.61 -9.14 -6.65
CA LEU A 25 2.58 -7.95 -7.51
C LEU A 25 3.95 -7.65 -8.10
N ASP A 26 5.02 -7.79 -7.32
CA ASP A 26 6.38 -7.61 -7.80
C ASP A 26 6.77 -8.71 -8.82
N ARG A 27 6.37 -9.97 -8.57
CA ARG A 27 6.53 -11.04 -9.57
C ARG A 27 5.78 -10.76 -10.86
N ALA A 28 4.54 -10.26 -10.77
CA ALA A 28 3.74 -9.90 -11.93
C ALA A 28 4.39 -8.77 -12.74
N ARG A 29 4.97 -7.77 -12.06
CA ARG A 29 5.72 -6.67 -12.69
C ARG A 29 6.95 -7.19 -13.42
N ALA A 30 7.75 -8.02 -12.76
CA ALA A 30 8.93 -8.63 -13.37
C ALA A 30 8.56 -9.45 -14.61
N HIS A 31 7.45 -10.19 -14.55
CA HIS A 31 6.94 -10.96 -15.68
C HIS A 31 6.48 -10.05 -16.83
N ALA A 32 5.72 -8.99 -16.55
CA ALA A 32 5.29 -8.02 -17.55
C ALA A 32 6.49 -7.33 -18.23
N MET A 33 7.53 -6.97 -17.47
CA MET A 33 8.79 -6.44 -18.01
C MET A 33 9.50 -7.43 -18.94
N LEU A 34 9.55 -8.70 -18.57
CA LEU A 34 10.12 -9.75 -19.43
C LEU A 34 9.32 -9.90 -20.74
N LEU A 35 7.99 -9.88 -20.68
CA LEU A 35 7.12 -9.98 -21.85
C LEU A 35 7.22 -8.74 -22.75
N ARG A 36 7.34 -7.53 -22.17
CA ARG A 36 7.62 -6.29 -22.90
C ARG A 36 8.90 -6.40 -23.73
N ILE A 37 9.93 -7.09 -23.24
CA ILE A 37 11.19 -7.27 -23.97
C ILE A 37 11.06 -8.34 -25.05
N ARG A 38 10.34 -9.43 -24.76
CA ARG A 38 10.31 -10.63 -25.60
C ARG A 38 9.29 -10.61 -26.72
N LEU A 39 8.22 -9.81 -26.59
CA LEU A 39 7.11 -9.82 -27.55
C LEU A 39 7.24 -8.74 -28.62
N ARG A 40 6.54 -8.98 -29.73
CA ARG A 40 6.42 -8.01 -30.84
C ARG A 40 5.33 -6.99 -30.53
N LEU A 41 5.16 -6.02 -31.43
CA LEU A 41 4.03 -5.09 -31.37
C LEU A 41 2.75 -5.81 -31.86
N PRO A 42 1.58 -5.54 -31.26
CA PRO A 42 1.28 -4.53 -30.23
C PRO A 42 1.44 -4.98 -28.78
N GLU A 43 1.68 -6.27 -28.53
CA GLU A 43 1.70 -6.88 -27.19
C GLU A 43 2.76 -6.22 -26.29
N ARG A 44 3.91 -5.84 -26.88
CA ARG A 44 4.96 -5.09 -26.19
C ARG A 44 4.46 -3.80 -25.53
N ALA A 45 3.54 -3.07 -26.16
CA ALA A 45 2.98 -1.85 -25.60
C ALA A 45 2.04 -2.15 -24.42
N ALA A 46 1.20 -3.19 -24.55
CA ALA A 46 0.29 -3.60 -23.50
C ALA A 46 1.04 -4.06 -22.24
N PHE A 47 2.07 -4.89 -22.38
CA PHE A 47 2.88 -5.32 -21.23
C PHE A 47 3.74 -4.19 -20.65
N GLY A 48 4.10 -3.19 -21.46
CA GLY A 48 4.70 -1.95 -20.97
C GLY A 48 3.77 -1.18 -20.03
N ALA A 49 2.54 -0.92 -20.47
CA ALA A 49 1.53 -0.23 -19.66
C ALA A 49 1.21 -0.99 -18.36
N ILE A 50 1.01 -2.31 -18.44
CA ILE A 50 0.75 -3.16 -17.27
C ILE A 50 1.88 -3.03 -16.24
N ALA A 51 3.13 -3.03 -16.70
CA ALA A 51 4.26 -2.94 -15.79
C ALA A 51 4.40 -1.54 -15.16
N GLU A 52 4.06 -0.47 -15.89
CA GLU A 52 3.99 0.90 -15.35
C GLU A 52 2.89 1.05 -14.30
N ASP A 53 1.71 0.46 -14.54
CA ASP A 53 0.61 0.43 -13.56
C ASP A 53 1.01 -0.33 -12.29
N LEU A 54 1.74 -1.44 -12.44
CA LEU A 54 2.25 -2.21 -11.30
C LEU A 54 3.35 -1.45 -10.55
N ASP A 55 4.23 -0.73 -11.25
CA ASP A 55 5.23 0.16 -10.61
C ASP A 55 4.55 1.25 -9.77
N TYR A 56 3.49 1.86 -10.29
CA TYR A 56 2.69 2.83 -9.55
C TYR A 56 2.06 2.21 -8.29
N ALA A 57 1.40 1.05 -8.43
CA ALA A 57 0.77 0.35 -7.30
C ALA A 57 1.78 -0.03 -6.22
N LEU A 58 2.92 -0.62 -6.60
CA LEU A 58 4.00 -1.00 -5.69
C LEU A 58 4.63 0.20 -4.99
N SER A 59 4.63 1.39 -5.61
CA SER A 59 5.11 2.62 -4.96
C SER A 59 4.13 3.19 -3.91
N ILE A 60 2.82 2.93 -4.07
CA ILE A 60 1.77 3.52 -3.24
C ILE A 60 1.44 2.66 -2.02
N ILE A 61 1.33 1.35 -2.18
CA ILE A 61 0.89 0.46 -1.11
C ILE A 61 1.77 0.63 0.15
N PRO A 62 3.12 0.66 0.08
CA PRO A 62 3.96 0.89 1.25
C PRO A 62 3.74 2.28 1.87
N ARG A 63 3.56 3.33 1.05
CA ARG A 63 3.32 4.70 1.54
C ARG A 63 1.98 4.80 2.29
N VAL A 64 0.95 4.10 1.82
CA VAL A 64 -0.36 4.04 2.46
C VAL A 64 -0.26 3.31 3.80
N VAL A 65 0.42 2.16 3.84
CA VAL A 65 0.63 1.38 5.07
C VAL A 65 1.39 2.22 6.12
N THR A 66 2.49 2.85 5.74
CA THR A 66 3.28 3.71 6.65
C THR A 66 2.50 4.92 7.13
N SER A 67 1.75 5.59 6.24
CA SER A 67 0.92 6.76 6.59
C SER A 67 -0.21 6.41 7.58
N ILE A 68 -0.74 5.19 7.50
CA ILE A 68 -1.82 4.72 8.38
C ILE A 68 -1.27 4.25 9.71
N ALA A 69 -0.12 3.56 9.74
CA ALA A 69 0.58 3.23 10.98
C ALA A 69 0.91 4.48 11.80
N CYS A 70 1.52 5.50 11.17
CA CYS A 70 1.85 6.76 11.84
C CYS A 70 0.61 7.49 12.40
N ARG A 71 -0.54 7.44 11.71
CA ARG A 71 -1.80 8.02 12.21
C ARG A 71 -2.40 7.28 13.39
N ARG A 72 -2.29 5.94 13.43
CA ARG A 72 -2.76 5.14 14.58
C ARG A 72 -1.94 5.43 15.83
N ASP A 73 -0.62 5.59 15.70
CA ASP A 73 0.25 5.95 16.82
C ASP A 73 -0.07 7.34 17.38
N GLN A 74 -0.38 8.32 16.52
CA GLN A 74 -0.77 9.67 16.95
C GLN A 74 -2.14 9.72 17.65
N GLY A 75 -3.08 8.85 17.25
CA GLY A 75 -4.39 8.72 17.91
C GLY A 75 -4.28 8.18 19.34
N TRP A 76 -3.36 7.24 19.57
CA TRP A 76 -3.04 6.72 20.90
C TRP A 76 -2.43 7.79 21.80
N VAL A 77 -1.46 8.57 21.30
CA VAL A 77 -0.82 9.66 22.06
C VAL A 77 -1.85 10.71 22.50
N ARG A 78 -2.77 11.13 21.62
CA ARG A 78 -3.82 12.10 21.99
C ARG A 78 -4.76 11.56 23.07
N THR A 79 -5.15 10.30 22.99
CA THR A 79 -6.07 9.69 23.95
C THR A 79 -5.42 9.51 25.33
N ALA A 80 -4.13 9.17 25.36
CA ALA A 80 -3.35 9.07 26.60
C ALA A 80 -3.17 10.44 27.27
N VAL A 81 -2.83 11.48 26.51
CA VAL A 81 -2.69 12.86 27.04
C VAL A 81 -4.01 13.36 27.63
N GLN A 82 -5.14 13.05 27.00
CA GLN A 82 -6.44 13.51 27.47
C GLN A 82 -6.91 12.78 28.74
N LYS A 83 -6.60 11.48 28.88
CA LYS A 83 -6.85 10.74 30.15
C LYS A 83 -6.01 11.26 31.31
N SER A 84 -4.74 11.59 31.07
CA SER A 84 -3.86 12.14 32.12
C SER A 84 -4.30 13.52 32.61
N ALA A 85 -4.85 14.35 31.71
CA ALA A 85 -5.40 15.67 32.09
C ALA A 85 -6.65 15.56 32.98
N THR A 86 -7.49 14.55 32.77
CA THR A 86 -8.70 14.33 33.59
C THR A 86 -8.40 13.80 34.99
N VAL A 87 -7.32 13.02 35.16
CA VAL A 87 -6.90 12.48 36.46
C VAL A 87 -6.20 13.54 37.33
N ALA A 88 -5.56 14.54 36.73
CA ALA A 88 -4.91 15.64 37.46
C ALA A 88 -5.87 16.77 37.89
N ALA A 89 -7.13 16.72 37.46
CA ALA A 89 -8.14 17.77 37.69
C ALA A 89 -9.23 17.40 38.71
N GLY A 90 -9.09 16.27 39.42
CA GLY A 90 -9.95 15.83 40.52
C GLY A 90 -9.15 15.48 41.75
#